data_AF-A0A7C1R2A2-F1
#
_entry.id   AF-A0A7C1R2A2-F1
#
_cell.length_a   1.000
_cell.length_b   1.000
_cell.length_c   1.000
_cell.angle_alpha   90.00
_cell.angle_beta   90.00
_cell.angle_gamma   90.00
#
_symmetry.space_group_name_H-M   'P 1'
#
loop_
_entity.id
_entity.type
_entity.pdbx_description
1 polymer ?
#
loop_
_entity_poly.entity_id
_entity_poly.type
_entity_poly.pdbx_seq_one_letter_code
_entity_poly.pdbx_strand_id
1 'polypeptide(L)'
;MKIVFFGSPVLALPSLKKLLETDHSIDLIITQPDRPSGRGKKLMPCPVKKTASDLNIPYYQPIKIRKDEIALDKIKEIEPDLNVVVAYGQIIPSSIIYLPRYNSFNVHFSLLPKYRGASPVQKALLDGEA
;
A
#
# COMPACT_ATOMS: atom_id res chain seq x y z
N MET A 1 -4.95 12.96 11.39
CA MET A 1 -3.55 12.62 11.07
C MET A 1 -3.38 12.66 9.56
N LYS A 2 -2.21 13.11 9.09
CA LYS A 2 -1.81 13.00 7.68
C LYS A 2 -1.28 11.61 7.40
N ILE A 3 -1.86 10.91 6.43
CA ILE A 3 -1.53 9.53 6.10
C ILE A 3 -1.04 9.43 4.66
N VAL A 4 0.04 8.69 4.46
CA VAL A 4 0.42 8.15 3.15
C VAL A 4 0.05 6.67 3.12
N PHE A 5 -0.76 6.29 2.14
CA PHE A 5 -1.26 4.92 2.01
C PHE A 5 -0.49 4.16 0.94
N PHE A 6 0.05 2.99 1.29
CA PHE A 6 0.75 2.09 0.38
C PHE A 6 -0.12 0.87 0.13
N GLY A 7 -0.53 0.65 -1.12
CA GLY A 7 -1.31 -0.53 -1.46
C GLY A 7 -1.53 -0.68 -2.95
N SER A 8 -1.93 -1.88 -3.38
CA SER A 8 -2.05 -2.17 -4.81
C SER A 8 -3.26 -3.04 -5.16
N PRO A 9 -3.36 -4.29 -4.69
CA PRO A 9 -4.46 -5.17 -5.08
C PRO A 9 -5.77 -4.75 -4.42
N VAL A 10 -6.86 -5.38 -4.85
CA VAL A 10 -8.21 -5.19 -4.29
C VAL A 10 -8.25 -5.38 -2.77
N LEU A 11 -7.38 -6.24 -2.23
CA LEU A 11 -7.26 -6.52 -0.79
C LEU A 11 -6.86 -5.29 0.04
N ALA A 12 -6.27 -4.26 -0.58
CA ALA A 12 -5.95 -3.00 0.11
C ALA A 12 -7.14 -2.03 0.18
N LEU A 13 -8.16 -2.20 -0.66
CA LEU A 13 -9.30 -1.27 -0.74
C LEU A 13 -10.15 -1.20 0.53
N PRO A 14 -10.43 -2.30 1.26
CA PRO A 14 -11.20 -2.21 2.49
C PRO A 14 -10.54 -1.31 3.54
N SER A 15 -9.23 -1.44 3.74
CA SER A 15 -8.48 -0.56 4.64
C SER A 15 -8.46 0.89 4.16
N LEU A 16 -8.26 1.12 2.86
CA LEU A 16 -8.30 2.47 2.28
C LEU A 16 -9.67 3.13 2.51
N LYS A 17 -10.76 2.44 2.18
CA LYS A 17 -12.13 2.94 2.37
C LYS A 17 -12.42 3.24 3.83
N LYS A 18 -12.01 2.35 4.74
CA LYS A 18 -12.23 2.56 6.18
C LYS A 18 -11.48 3.79 6.71
N LEU A 19 -10.26 4.03 6.23
CA LEU A 19 -9.50 5.24 6.59
C LEU A 19 -10.17 6.52 6.08
N LEU A 20 -10.75 6.49 4.88
CA LEU A 20 -11.48 7.64 4.31
C LEU A 20 -12.76 8.00 5.06
N GLU A 21 -13.29 7.10 5.90
CA GLU A 21 -14.44 7.34 6.78
C GLU A 21 -14.04 7.97 8.13
N THR A 22 -12.76 8.20 8.36
CA THR A 22 -12.24 8.79 9.62
C THR A 22 -11.85 10.25 9.43
N ASP A 23 -11.55 10.96 10.53
CA ASP A 23 -11.00 12.32 10.51
C ASP A 23 -9.51 12.37 10.12
N HIS A 24 -9.01 11.36 9.41
CA HIS A 24 -7.64 11.32 8.89
C HIS A 24 -7.63 11.71 7.42
N SER A 25 -6.57 12.41 7.00
CA SER A 25 -6.38 12.79 5.60
C SER A 25 -5.46 11.79 4.92
N ILE A 26 -5.82 11.34 3.72
CA ILE A 26 -4.97 10.51 2.87
C ILE A 26 -4.44 11.40 1.76
N ASP A 27 -3.25 11.95 1.96
CA ASP A 27 -2.72 13.03 1.12
C ASP A 27 -1.90 12.50 -0.06
N LEU A 28 -1.46 11.24 0.02
CA LEU A 28 -0.76 10.55 -1.07
C LEU A 28 -0.99 9.03 -1.00
N ILE A 29 -1.22 8.43 -2.15
CA ILE A 29 -1.28 6.98 -2.34
C ILE A 29 -0.05 6.50 -3.13
N ILE A 30 0.70 5.57 -2.56
CA ILE A 30 1.78 4.86 -3.24
C ILE A 30 1.28 3.51 -3.71
N THR A 31 1.29 3.28 -5.03
CA THR A 31 0.78 2.03 -5.63
C THR A 31 1.74 1.49 -6.68
N GLN A 32 1.58 0.23 -7.07
CA GLN A 32 2.42 -0.38 -8.10
C GLN A 32 2.09 0.23 -9.47
N PRO A 33 3.07 0.32 -10.39
CA PRO A 33 2.79 0.58 -11.80
C PRO A 33 1.75 -0.40 -12.35
N ASP A 34 0.99 0.04 -13.35
CA ASP A 34 0.02 -0.81 -14.02
C ASP A 34 0.72 -2.01 -14.65
N ARG A 35 0.12 -3.20 -14.52
CA ARG A 35 0.69 -4.44 -15.04
C ARG A 35 -0.30 -5.15 -15.95
N PRO A 36 0.19 -5.85 -16.99
CA PRO A 36 -0.63 -6.76 -17.77
C PRO A 36 -1.32 -7.79 -16.88
N SER A 37 -2.63 -7.98 -17.03
CA SER A 37 -3.38 -9.00 -16.27
C SER A 37 -4.50 -9.63 -17.10
N GLY A 38 -5.00 -10.78 -16.65
CA GLY A 38 -6.04 -11.55 -17.32
C GLY A 38 -5.61 -12.23 -18.62
N ARG A 39 -6.57 -12.88 -19.30
CA ARG A 39 -6.35 -13.49 -20.61
C ARG A 39 -6.13 -12.39 -21.64
N GLY A 40 -5.05 -12.48 -22.41
CA GLY A 40 -4.67 -11.46 -23.40
C GLY A 40 -3.77 -10.34 -22.86
N LYS A 41 -3.39 -10.36 -21.57
CA LYS A 41 -2.36 -9.49 -20.98
C LYS A 41 -2.57 -7.99 -21.30
N LYS A 42 -3.81 -7.51 -21.28
CA LYS A 42 -4.08 -6.08 -21.42
C LYS A 42 -3.57 -5.34 -20.18
N LEU A 43 -3.04 -4.14 -20.38
CA LEU A 43 -2.61 -3.27 -19.29
C LEU A 43 -3.87 -2.87 -18.49
N MET A 44 -3.90 -3.24 -17.22
CA MET A 44 -5.02 -2.93 -16.34
C MET A 44 -4.53 -2.00 -15.23
N PRO A 45 -5.28 -0.92 -14.92
CA PRO A 45 -4.92 -0.06 -13.81
C PRO A 45 -4.95 -0.84 -12.51
N CYS A 46 -3.99 -0.55 -11.64
CA CYS A 46 -3.97 -1.11 -10.30
C CYS A 46 -5.29 -0.75 -9.56
N PRO A 47 -5.97 -1.68 -8.87
CA PRO A 47 -7.25 -1.38 -8.19
C PRO A 47 -7.18 -0.15 -7.28
N VAL A 48 -6.11 -0.01 -6.49
CA VAL A 48 -5.90 1.16 -5.63
C VAL A 48 -5.68 2.45 -6.45
N LYS A 49 -4.97 2.40 -7.58
CA LYS A 49 -4.81 3.56 -8.49
C LYS A 49 -6.16 4.04 -9.01
N LYS A 50 -7.01 3.09 -9.43
CA LYS A 50 -8.34 3.42 -9.94
C LYS A 50 -9.14 4.16 -8.87
N THR A 51 -9.21 3.63 -7.65
CA THR A 51 -9.88 4.30 -6.53
C THR A 51 -9.28 5.67 -6.20
N ALA A 52 -7.95 5.81 -6.22
CA ALA A 52 -7.30 7.10 -6.02
C ALA A 52 -7.74 8.12 -7.08
N SER A 53 -7.81 7.70 -8.34
CA SER A 53 -8.23 8.55 -9.47
C SER A 53 -9.71 8.93 -9.36
N ASP A 54 -10.58 7.97 -9.06
CA ASP A 54 -12.03 8.18 -8.90
C ASP A 54 -12.34 9.17 -7.76
N LEU A 55 -11.50 9.20 -6.72
CA LEU A 55 -11.63 10.08 -5.55
C LEU A 55 -10.76 11.34 -5.62
N ASN A 56 -10.04 11.58 -6.71
CA ASN A 56 -9.08 12.68 -6.87
C ASN A 56 -8.00 12.75 -5.77
N ILE A 57 -7.59 11.60 -5.23
CA ILE A 57 -6.49 11.50 -4.28
C ILE A 57 -5.17 11.41 -5.05
N PRO A 58 -4.16 12.24 -4.74
CA PRO A 58 -2.85 12.15 -5.37
C PRO A 58 -2.25 10.75 -5.24
N TYR A 59 -1.67 10.23 -6.31
CA TYR A 59 -0.98 8.94 -6.28
C TYR A 59 0.36 8.98 -7.01
N TYR A 60 1.27 8.08 -6.61
CA TYR A 60 2.56 7.88 -7.26
C TYR A 60 2.85 6.38 -7.47
N GLN A 61 3.44 6.05 -8.62
CA GLN A 61 3.69 4.68 -9.07
C GLN A 61 5.18 4.41 -9.28
N PRO A 62 5.99 4.30 -8.21
CA PRO A 62 7.42 4.06 -8.33
C PRO A 62 7.67 2.68 -8.96
N ILE A 63 8.57 2.62 -9.95
CA ILE A 63 9.00 1.34 -10.53
C ILE A 63 9.79 0.52 -9.50
N LYS A 64 10.66 1.19 -8.73
CA LYS A 64 11.45 0.62 -7.64
C LYS A 64 11.62 1.63 -6.49
N ILE A 65 10.70 1.61 -5.54
CA ILE A 65 10.63 2.56 -4.41
C ILE A 65 11.92 2.68 -3.61
N ARG A 66 12.69 1.59 -3.49
CA ARG A 66 13.98 1.60 -2.79
C ARG A 66 15.02 2.53 -3.42
N LYS A 67 14.89 2.86 -4.71
CA LYS A 67 15.82 3.70 -5.47
C LYS A 67 15.13 4.95 -6.03
N ASP A 68 13.94 5.27 -5.54
CA ASP A 68 13.09 6.31 -6.10
C ASP A 68 13.13 7.55 -5.19
N GLU A 69 14.02 8.50 -5.51
CA GLU A 69 14.16 9.75 -4.77
C GLU A 69 12.90 10.62 -4.89
N ILE A 70 12.24 10.58 -6.05
CA ILE A 70 10.99 11.32 -6.28
C ILE A 70 9.88 10.81 -5.37
N ALA A 71 9.77 9.48 -5.18
CA ALA A 71 8.84 8.91 -4.21
C ALA A 71 9.13 9.44 -2.81
N LEU A 72 10.39 9.41 -2.38
CA LEU A 72 10.79 9.88 -1.05
C LEU A 72 10.48 11.37 -0.85
N ASP A 73 10.79 12.22 -1.83
CA ASP A 73 10.57 13.65 -1.73
C ASP A 73 9.07 13.99 -1.71
N LYS A 74 8.25 13.33 -2.54
CA LYS A 74 6.79 13.44 -2.46
C LYS A 74 6.25 13.06 -1.09
N ILE A 75 6.77 12.00 -0.47
CA ILE A 75 6.33 11.58 0.87
C ILE A 75 6.79 12.60 1.92
N LYS A 76 7.99 13.17 1.80
CA LYS A 76 8.47 14.23 2.71
C LYS A 76 7.62 15.49 2.64
N GLU A 77 7.22 15.91 1.44
CA GLU A 77 6.36 17.08 1.22
C GLU A 77 5.01 16.97 1.95
N ILE A 78 4.49 15.74 2.13
CA ILE A 78 3.26 15.51 2.89
C ILE A 78 3.47 15.74 4.40
N GLU A 79 4.68 15.49 4.90
CA GLU A 79 4.99 15.42 6.34
C GLU A 79 4.02 14.47 7.08
N PRO A 80 3.99 13.17 6.72
CA PRO A 80 3.01 12.26 7.27
C PRO A 80 3.19 12.02 8.77
N ASP A 81 2.07 11.91 9.47
CA ASP A 81 2.05 11.37 10.84
C ASP A 81 2.27 9.86 10.81
N LEU A 82 1.70 9.17 9.82
CA LEU A 82 1.69 7.71 9.71
C LEU A 82 1.72 7.26 8.25
N ASN A 83 2.50 6.22 7.96
CA ASN A 83 2.36 5.46 6.73
C ASN A 83 1.53 4.20 7.00
N VAL A 84 0.50 3.94 6.19
CA VAL A 84 -0.29 2.71 6.27
C VAL A 84 0.00 1.83 5.07
N VAL A 85 0.50 0.61 5.31
CA VAL A 85 0.92 -0.33 4.27
C VAL A 85 -0.02 -1.53 4.24
N VAL A 86 -0.67 -1.77 3.10
CA VAL A 86 -1.59 -2.91 2.92
C VAL A 86 -1.33 -3.55 1.56
N ALA A 87 -0.86 -4.79 1.58
CA ALA A 87 -0.60 -5.57 0.37
C ALA A 87 0.24 -4.84 -0.70
N TYR A 88 1.31 -4.15 -0.28
CA TYR A 88 2.24 -3.46 -1.19
C TYR A 88 3.44 -4.36 -1.53
N GLY A 89 3.62 -4.63 -2.82
CA GLY A 89 4.57 -5.66 -3.30
C GLY A 89 6.02 -5.24 -3.50
N GLN A 90 6.46 -4.11 -2.94
CA GLN A 90 7.85 -3.63 -3.04
C GLN A 90 8.46 -3.46 -1.64
N ILE A 91 9.76 -3.71 -1.53
CA ILE A 91 10.50 -3.47 -0.29
C ILE A 91 10.64 -1.96 -0.08
N ILE A 92 10.01 -1.46 0.98
CA ILE A 92 10.08 -0.06 1.38
C ILE A 92 11.40 0.17 2.12
N PRO A 93 12.23 1.16 1.73
CA PRO A 93 13.48 1.45 2.42
C PRO A 93 13.24 2.05 3.81
N SER A 94 14.20 1.88 4.72
CA SER A 94 14.16 2.44 6.08
C SER A 94 13.91 3.95 6.10
N SER A 95 14.43 4.67 5.11
CA SER A 95 14.23 6.12 4.93
C SER A 95 12.76 6.53 4.73
N ILE A 96 11.89 5.61 4.32
CA ILE A 96 10.43 5.82 4.23
C ILE A 96 9.74 5.18 5.44
N ILE A 97 10.20 4.02 5.93
CA ILE A 97 9.60 3.33 7.08
C ILE A 97 9.60 4.19 8.35
N TYR A 98 10.72 4.88 8.59
CA TYR A 98 10.92 5.68 9.80
C TYR A 98 10.74 7.18 9.58
N LEU A 99 10.24 7.59 8.41
CA LEU A 99 10.01 9.00 8.10
C LEU A 99 8.85 9.61 8.89
N PRO A 100 7.67 8.97 8.97
CA PRO A 100 6.54 9.55 9.69
C PRO A 100 6.77 9.58 11.20
N ARG A 101 6.09 10.48 11.90
CA ARG A 101 6.15 10.57 13.37
C ARG A 101 5.89 9.24 14.08
N TYR A 102 4.93 8.47 13.59
CA TYR A 102 4.54 7.16 14.13
C TYR A 102 5.06 5.98 13.29
N ASN A 103 6.05 6.22 12.43
CA ASN A 103 6.61 5.25 11.48
C ASN A 103 5.56 4.69 10.50
N SER A 104 5.86 3.53 9.91
CA SER A 104 4.96 2.79 9.02
C SER A 104 4.35 1.57 9.71
N PHE A 105 3.03 1.40 9.58
CA PHE A 105 2.33 0.20 10.02
C PHE A 105 1.84 -0.64 8.84
N ASN A 106 1.99 -1.96 8.95
CA ASN A 106 1.53 -2.89 7.94
C ASN A 106 0.33 -3.71 8.45
N VAL A 107 -0.73 -3.74 7.65
CA VAL A 107 -1.81 -4.72 7.82
C VAL A 107 -1.35 -6.02 7.18
N HIS A 108 -0.91 -6.95 8.01
CA HIS A 108 -0.51 -8.30 7.59
C HIS A 108 -1.69 -9.26 7.73
N PHE A 109 -1.93 -10.11 6.73
CA PHE A 109 -3.11 -10.97 6.69
C PHE A 109 -2.91 -12.31 7.42
N SER A 110 -2.23 -12.29 8.56
CA SER A 110 -2.16 -13.42 9.49
C SER A 110 -1.96 -12.95 10.93
N LEU A 111 -2.21 -13.87 11.86
CA LEU A 111 -1.87 -13.73 13.26
C LEU A 111 -0.36 -13.97 13.45
N LEU A 112 0.42 -12.89 13.42
CA LEU A 112 1.86 -12.95 13.68
C LEU A 112 2.14 -13.53 15.09
N PRO A 113 3.25 -14.27 15.28
CA PRO A 113 4.36 -14.47 14.33
C PRO A 113 4.13 -15.55 13.27
N LYS A 114 2.97 -16.25 13.27
CA LYS A 114 2.67 -17.27 12.25
C LYS A 114 2.47 -16.64 10.86
N TYR A 115 2.82 -17.41 9.82
CA TYR A 115 2.58 -17.08 8.41
C TYR A 115 3.14 -15.73 7.95
N ARG A 116 4.38 -15.39 8.36
CA ARG A 116 5.11 -14.26 7.74
C ARG A 116 5.31 -14.51 6.24
N GLY A 117 5.46 -13.44 5.47
CA GLY A 117 5.78 -13.51 4.04
C GLY A 117 4.61 -13.19 3.12
N ALA A 118 4.71 -13.63 1.87
CA ALA A 118 3.90 -13.10 0.77
C ALA A 118 2.52 -13.76 0.59
N SER A 119 2.30 -14.96 1.14
CA SER A 119 1.05 -15.72 0.94
C SER A 119 0.49 -16.29 2.25
N PRO A 120 0.27 -15.43 3.28
CA PRO A 120 -0.17 -15.88 4.60
C PRO A 120 -1.50 -16.62 4.57
N VAL A 121 -2.49 -16.07 3.86
CA VAL A 121 -3.86 -16.60 3.81
C VAL A 121 -3.88 -17.99 3.18
N GLN A 122 -3.22 -18.14 2.03
CA GLN A 122 -3.15 -19.43 1.33
C GLN A 122 -2.44 -20.48 2.19
N LYS A 123 -1.36 -20.11 2.88
CA LYS A 123 -0.61 -21.04 3.72
C LYS A 123 -1.42 -21.49 4.93
N ALA A 124 -2.12 -20.58 5.61
CA ALA A 124 -3.01 -20.93 6.72
C ALA A 124 -4.11 -21.92 6.29
N LEU A 125 -4.74 -21.69 5.13
CA LEU A 125 -5.74 -22.60 4.58
C LEU A 125 -5.16 -23.98 4.24
N LEU A 126 -3.96 -24.04 3.65
CA LEU A 126 -3.27 -25.30 3.34
C LEU A 126 -2.90 -26.09 4.60
N ASP A 127 -2.61 -25.38 5.70
CA ASP A 127 -2.27 -25.99 6.99
C ASP A 127 -3.53 -26.35 7.80
N GLY A 128 -4.74 -26.10 7.26
CA GLY A 128 -6.01 -26.47 7.87
C GLY A 128 -6.45 -25.54 9.01
N GLU A 129 -5.94 -24.32 9.07
CA GLU A 129 -6.43 -23.31 10.03
C GLU A 129 -7.88 -22.90 9.66
N ALA A 130 -8.73 -22.73 10.67
CA ALA A 130 -10.16 -22.41 10.55
C ALA A 130 -10.46 -20.92 10.80
#